data_AF-A0AAQ3XM55-F1
#
_entry.id   AF-A0AAQ3XM55-F1
#
_cell.length_a   1.000
_cell.length_b   1.000
_cell.length_c   1.000
_cell.angle_alpha   90.00
_cell.angle_beta   90.00
_cell.angle_gamma   90.00
#
_symmetry.space_group_name_H-M   'P 1'
#
loop_
_entity.id
_entity.type
_entity.pdbx_description
1 polymer ?
#
loop_
_entity_poly.entity_id
_entity_poly.type
_entity_poly.pdbx_seq_one_letter_code
_entity_poly.pdbx_strand_id
1 'polypeptide(L)'
;MLSSNNSRQVDTATGISLDPVRPDYLRSWLPLIFAATAYLTLITRSVSLLSDADIYWHIVVGQWIIDHRAVPHVDLFSFTMPGAPWITSAWLSEVLYYAAFKLAGWPGPVMLAALSASAAFFLLTRLLLKRLPNVPVVLMVGAAIAMTATHTLARPHVLVFPLMVLWANTLIEASEQRRAPSLWYLPLVTLWANLHGSFTLGLALIGPFALEALWTADKSARVTVALQWLRFGGLALAAACITPYGPESILVTLRILKLGSILSKIGEWQALDFGEANPVSVCLIGGAAYALYSGLKLPPIRLAVLLAVIWQTLAHVRYVDVFALVAPLLVAGPLGQHLSWPQSQHSRKVVQPARTAFVAAIAALVVATGVIVATMDHTPPLVPRVAVEKIKELKANRVLNDYYFCGYLIFQGIPTFVDSRAELYGPAFLARYSRALSLQDIADFVRLLDEYKIDTTLLLPSARAVGLLDRMPDWERAYADEVAVVHVRRARPQNAEPGKTGIP
;
A
#
# COMPACT_ATOMS: atom_id res chain seq x y z
N MET A 1 -41.06 -48.84 20.62
CA MET A 1 -41.22 -47.87 21.72
C MET A 1 -40.15 -48.14 22.76
N LEU A 2 -39.01 -47.46 22.71
CA LEU A 2 -38.01 -47.46 23.77
C LEU A 2 -37.54 -46.01 23.95
N SER A 3 -37.83 -45.49 25.13
CA SER A 3 -37.67 -44.10 25.54
C SER A 3 -36.22 -43.76 25.82
N SER A 4 -35.76 -42.62 25.28
CA SER A 4 -34.47 -42.00 25.56
C SER A 4 -34.49 -41.36 26.95
N ASN A 5 -33.60 -41.80 27.85
CA ASN A 5 -33.38 -41.14 29.12
C ASN A 5 -32.07 -40.33 29.05
N ASN A 6 -32.20 -39.03 28.74
CA ASN A 6 -31.09 -38.08 28.73
C ASN A 6 -31.11 -37.36 30.09
N SER A 7 -30.30 -37.84 31.05
CA SER A 7 -30.24 -37.32 32.41
C SER A 7 -29.58 -35.93 32.43
N ARG A 8 -30.40 -34.89 32.67
CA ARG A 8 -29.91 -33.58 33.10
C ARG A 8 -29.37 -33.70 34.53
N GLN A 9 -28.07 -33.49 34.71
CA GLN A 9 -27.51 -33.23 36.04
C GLN A 9 -27.95 -31.84 36.49
N VAL A 10 -28.80 -31.81 37.51
CA VAL A 10 -29.23 -30.60 38.22
C VAL A 10 -28.42 -30.54 39.50
N ASP A 11 -27.58 -29.51 39.64
CA ASP A 11 -26.88 -29.21 40.88
C ASP A 11 -27.88 -28.52 41.83
N THR A 12 -28.29 -29.22 42.89
CA THR A 12 -29.48 -28.89 43.71
C THR A 12 -29.30 -27.74 44.70
N ALA A 13 -28.27 -26.90 44.56
CA ALA A 13 -28.01 -25.80 45.48
C ALA A 13 -28.34 -24.38 44.93
N THR A 14 -28.49 -24.19 43.61
CA THR A 14 -28.70 -22.83 43.04
C THR A 14 -29.73 -22.71 41.92
N GLY A 15 -30.34 -23.80 41.44
CA GLY A 15 -31.41 -23.74 40.43
C GLY A 15 -31.00 -23.15 39.06
N ILE A 16 -29.70 -22.92 38.84
CA ILE A 16 -29.18 -22.42 37.56
C ILE A 16 -28.90 -23.63 36.68
N SER A 17 -29.75 -23.83 35.67
CA SER A 17 -29.47 -24.65 34.50
C SER A 17 -28.21 -24.11 33.81
N LEU A 18 -27.06 -24.77 33.99
CA LEU A 18 -25.88 -24.49 33.18
C LEU A 18 -26.20 -24.93 31.74
N ASP A 19 -26.50 -23.97 30.87
CA ASP A 19 -26.65 -24.25 29.44
C ASP A 19 -25.43 -25.02 28.93
N PRO A 20 -25.61 -26.08 28.13
CA PRO A 20 -24.49 -26.87 27.64
C PRO A 20 -23.56 -26.00 26.81
N VAL A 21 -22.28 -25.99 27.20
CA VAL A 21 -21.22 -25.25 26.50
C VAL A 21 -21.17 -25.71 25.04
N ARG A 22 -21.52 -24.82 24.11
CA ARG A 22 -21.57 -25.16 22.68
C ARG A 22 -20.15 -25.13 22.09
N PRO A 23 -19.70 -26.19 21.38
CA PRO A 23 -18.41 -26.19 20.71
C PRO A 23 -18.43 -25.24 19.49
N ASP A 24 -17.41 -24.39 19.38
CA ASP A 24 -17.26 -23.44 18.26
C ASP A 24 -16.01 -23.81 17.45
N TYR A 25 -16.19 -24.68 16.44
CA TYR A 25 -15.12 -25.13 15.54
C TYR A 25 -14.73 -24.04 14.55
N LEU A 26 -15.70 -23.30 14.03
CA LEU A 26 -15.49 -22.28 12.99
C LEU A 26 -14.55 -21.18 13.49
N ARG A 27 -14.69 -20.76 14.76
CA ARG A 27 -13.89 -19.68 15.34
C ARG A 27 -12.38 -19.89 15.22
N SER A 28 -11.90 -21.13 15.38
CA SER A 28 -10.46 -21.44 15.25
C SER A 28 -9.97 -21.39 13.81
N TRP A 29 -10.85 -21.67 12.85
CA TRP A 29 -10.53 -21.70 11.42
C TRP A 29 -10.66 -20.36 10.72
N LEU A 30 -11.51 -19.45 11.22
CA LEU A 30 -11.78 -18.14 10.60
C LEU A 30 -10.50 -17.38 10.18
N PRO A 31 -9.44 -17.26 11.01
CA PRO A 31 -8.23 -16.57 10.59
C PRO A 31 -7.57 -17.21 9.35
N LEU A 32 -7.50 -18.54 9.30
CA LEU A 32 -6.91 -19.25 8.16
C LEU A 32 -7.83 -19.17 6.93
N ILE A 33 -9.15 -19.26 7.10
CA ILE A 33 -10.12 -19.14 6.00
C ILE A 33 -9.97 -17.78 5.33
N PHE A 34 -10.02 -16.69 6.08
CA PHE A 34 -9.87 -15.34 5.50
C PHE A 34 -8.50 -15.13 4.83
N ALA A 35 -7.42 -15.59 5.48
CA ALA A 35 -6.09 -15.47 4.92
C ALA A 35 -5.91 -16.27 3.63
N ALA A 36 -6.40 -17.52 3.60
CA ALA A 36 -6.33 -18.39 2.43
C ALA A 36 -7.22 -17.88 1.29
N THR A 37 -8.45 -17.46 1.59
CA THR A 37 -9.36 -16.88 0.59
C THR A 37 -8.79 -15.59 0.00
N ALA A 38 -8.30 -14.67 0.83
CA ALA A 38 -7.63 -13.46 0.35
C ALA A 38 -6.41 -13.80 -0.50
N TYR A 39 -5.57 -14.73 -0.06
CA TYR A 39 -4.36 -15.13 -0.77
C TYR A 39 -4.69 -15.68 -2.16
N LEU A 40 -5.58 -16.68 -2.22
CA LEU A 40 -6.00 -17.32 -3.46
C LEU A 40 -6.66 -16.31 -4.43
N THR A 41 -7.45 -15.38 -3.89
CA THR A 41 -8.09 -14.32 -4.69
C THR A 41 -7.06 -13.36 -5.28
N LEU A 42 -6.06 -12.96 -4.50
CA LEU A 42 -5.01 -12.04 -4.95
C LEU A 42 -4.11 -12.68 -6.01
N ILE A 43 -3.70 -13.94 -5.84
CA ILE A 43 -2.85 -14.62 -6.84
C ILE A 43 -3.58 -14.89 -8.16
N THR A 44 -4.88 -15.21 -8.11
CA THR A 44 -5.69 -15.38 -9.34
C THR A 44 -5.92 -14.04 -10.04
N ARG A 45 -5.88 -12.93 -9.30
CA ARG A 45 -5.91 -11.55 -9.82
C ARG A 45 -4.51 -10.95 -10.00
N SER A 46 -3.49 -11.77 -10.21
CA SER A 46 -2.08 -11.32 -10.34
C SER A 46 -1.86 -10.15 -11.30
N VAL A 47 -2.53 -10.13 -12.46
CA VAL A 47 -2.47 -9.02 -13.43
C VAL A 47 -2.89 -7.70 -12.80
N SER A 48 -3.90 -7.72 -11.92
CA SER A 48 -4.35 -6.54 -11.16
C SER A 48 -3.38 -6.15 -10.04
N LEU A 49 -2.63 -7.11 -9.46
CA LEU A 49 -1.59 -6.79 -8.49
C LEU A 49 -0.39 -6.12 -9.17
N LEU A 50 -0.15 -6.47 -10.43
CA LEU A 50 0.95 -5.96 -11.26
C LEU A 50 0.53 -4.80 -12.16
N SER A 51 -0.71 -4.30 -12.06
CA SER A 51 -1.23 -3.21 -12.88
C SER A 51 -0.75 -1.85 -12.38
N ASP A 52 0.56 -1.75 -12.22
CA ASP A 52 1.24 -0.59 -11.72
C ASP A 52 2.66 -0.53 -12.29
N ALA A 53 3.05 0.61 -12.85
CA ALA A 53 4.34 0.73 -13.50
C ALA A 53 5.51 0.76 -12.50
N ASP A 54 5.28 1.02 -11.21
CA ASP A 54 6.36 1.26 -10.25
C ASP A 54 7.06 -0.02 -9.80
N ILE A 55 6.39 -1.17 -9.87
CA ILE A 55 7.01 -2.47 -9.54
C ILE A 55 8.29 -2.70 -10.34
N TYR A 56 8.34 -2.22 -11.58
CA TYR A 56 9.50 -2.35 -12.45
C TYR A 56 10.74 -1.66 -11.87
N TRP A 57 10.64 -0.39 -11.49
CA TRP A 57 11.80 0.32 -10.94
C TRP A 57 12.11 -0.13 -9.51
N HIS A 58 11.13 -0.57 -8.71
CA HIS A 58 11.39 -1.20 -7.41
C HIS A 58 12.27 -2.45 -7.54
N ILE A 59 12.02 -3.30 -8.55
CA ILE A 59 12.86 -4.48 -8.84
C ILE A 59 14.27 -4.04 -9.24
N VAL A 60 14.41 -2.99 -10.07
CA VAL A 60 15.73 -2.48 -10.51
C VAL A 60 16.51 -1.89 -9.34
N VAL A 61 15.88 -1.12 -8.46
CA VAL A 61 16.54 -0.58 -7.27
C VAL A 61 16.96 -1.71 -6.34
N GLY A 62 16.10 -2.71 -6.13
CA GLY A 62 16.43 -3.89 -5.33
C GLY A 62 17.63 -4.68 -5.88
N GLN A 63 17.68 -4.87 -7.20
CA GLN A 63 18.82 -5.46 -7.91
C GLN A 63 20.09 -4.63 -7.66
N TRP A 64 20.01 -3.32 -7.87
CA TRP A 64 21.14 -2.40 -7.71
C TRP A 64 21.69 -2.44 -6.28
N ILE A 65 20.83 -2.43 -5.25
CA ILE A 65 21.24 -2.50 -3.84
C ILE A 65 22.05 -3.77 -3.56
N ILE A 66 21.59 -4.93 -4.06
CA ILE A 66 22.27 -6.20 -3.86
C ILE A 66 23.63 -6.23 -4.57
N ASP A 67 23.68 -5.75 -5.82
CA ASP A 67 24.91 -5.77 -6.62
C ASP A 67 25.99 -4.84 -6.05
N HIS A 68 25.59 -3.66 -5.59
CA HIS A 68 26.51 -2.64 -5.08
C HIS A 68 26.77 -2.75 -3.58
N ARG A 69 25.97 -3.55 -2.85
CA ARG A 69 26.01 -3.66 -1.38
C ARG A 69 25.90 -2.30 -0.68
N ALA A 70 25.11 -1.41 -1.27
CA ALA A 70 24.92 -0.04 -0.83
C ALA A 70 23.47 0.37 -1.09
N VAL A 71 23.03 1.45 -0.45
CA VAL A 71 21.74 2.07 -0.73
C VAL A 71 21.96 3.35 -1.54
N PRO A 72 21.07 3.71 -2.49
CA PRO A 72 21.25 4.89 -3.32
C PRO A 72 21.05 6.16 -2.48
N HIS A 73 21.89 7.16 -2.73
CA HIS A 73 21.79 8.52 -2.15
C HIS A 73 21.58 9.61 -3.21
N VAL A 74 21.56 9.20 -4.48
CA VAL A 74 21.38 10.07 -5.64
C VAL A 74 20.51 9.36 -6.66
N ASP A 75 19.95 10.12 -7.61
CA ASP A 75 19.29 9.57 -8.77
C ASP A 75 20.25 8.75 -9.65
N LEU A 76 19.77 7.58 -10.08
CA LEU A 76 20.50 6.63 -10.91
C LEU A 76 19.91 6.47 -12.32
N PHE A 77 18.69 6.96 -12.57
CA PHE A 77 17.91 6.51 -13.73
C PHE A 77 17.46 7.63 -14.67
N SER A 78 17.39 8.88 -14.22
CA SER A 78 16.95 9.96 -15.08
C SER A 78 18.14 10.66 -15.74
N PHE A 79 17.93 11.17 -16.95
CA PHE A 79 18.91 12.07 -17.58
C PHE A 79 18.63 13.55 -17.30
N THR A 80 17.49 13.86 -16.70
CA THR A 80 17.05 15.23 -16.36
C THR A 80 17.44 15.66 -14.95
N MET A 81 17.62 14.70 -14.02
CA MET A 81 18.07 14.93 -12.65
C MET A 81 19.36 14.16 -12.31
N PRO A 82 20.39 14.14 -13.18
CA PRO A 82 21.56 13.29 -12.99
C PRO A 82 22.28 13.63 -11.68
N GLY A 83 22.43 12.65 -10.79
CA GLY A 83 23.12 12.82 -9.51
C GLY A 83 22.37 13.67 -8.48
N ALA A 84 21.12 14.04 -8.74
CA ALA A 84 20.31 14.79 -7.77
C ALA A 84 20.07 13.95 -6.50
N PRO A 85 20.08 14.53 -5.28
CA PRO A 85 19.89 13.78 -4.04
C PRO A 85 18.56 13.03 -4.01
N TRP A 86 18.63 11.73 -3.76
CA TRP A 86 17.44 10.88 -3.65
C TRP A 86 17.72 9.69 -2.73
N ILE A 87 16.74 9.31 -1.93
CA ILE A 87 16.81 8.11 -1.10
C ILE A 87 15.60 7.22 -1.37
N THR A 88 15.78 5.92 -1.25
CA THR A 88 14.63 4.99 -1.24
C THR A 88 14.10 4.83 0.18
N SER A 89 12.92 5.38 0.45
CA SER A 89 12.24 5.19 1.73
C SER A 89 11.75 3.76 1.98
N ALA A 90 11.92 2.86 1.00
CA ALA A 90 11.40 1.50 1.00
C ALA A 90 12.47 0.47 0.58
N TRP A 91 13.75 0.76 0.84
CA TRP A 91 14.89 -0.04 0.35
C TRP A 91 14.77 -1.55 0.66
N LEU A 92 14.27 -1.92 1.85
CA LEU A 92 14.13 -3.33 2.20
C LEU A 92 13.02 -3.99 1.38
N SER A 93 11.92 -3.28 1.11
CA SER A 93 10.86 -3.77 0.24
C SER A 93 11.36 -4.00 -1.18
N GLU A 94 12.19 -3.10 -1.71
CA GLU A 94 12.79 -3.24 -3.04
C GLU A 94 13.69 -4.47 -3.13
N VAL A 95 14.54 -4.68 -2.11
CA VAL A 95 15.35 -5.91 -1.98
C VAL A 95 14.48 -7.16 -1.95
N LEU A 96 13.38 -7.15 -1.18
CA LEU A 96 12.46 -8.28 -1.08
C LEU A 96 11.72 -8.54 -2.41
N TYR A 97 11.27 -7.48 -3.10
CA TYR A 97 10.62 -7.62 -4.41
C TYR A 97 11.56 -8.15 -5.47
N TYR A 98 12.80 -7.64 -5.54
CA TYR A 98 13.80 -8.18 -6.44
C TYR A 98 14.14 -9.64 -6.10
N ALA A 99 14.33 -9.99 -4.83
CA ALA A 99 14.62 -11.36 -4.43
C ALA A 99 13.47 -12.31 -4.82
N ALA A 100 12.23 -11.90 -4.60
CA ALA A 100 11.05 -12.66 -5.02
C ALA A 100 11.00 -12.81 -6.56
N PHE A 101 11.27 -11.73 -7.30
CA PHE A 101 11.34 -11.75 -8.75
C PHE A 101 12.43 -12.69 -9.27
N LYS A 102 13.61 -12.69 -8.63
CA LYS A 102 14.72 -13.58 -9.00
C LYS A 102 14.39 -15.07 -8.79
N LEU A 103 13.61 -15.40 -7.77
CA LEU A 103 13.25 -16.77 -7.43
C LEU A 103 12.16 -17.37 -8.33
N ALA A 104 11.15 -16.57 -8.69
CA ALA A 104 9.95 -17.09 -9.34
C ALA A 104 9.45 -16.25 -10.52
N GLY A 105 10.21 -15.27 -11.01
CA GLY A 105 9.73 -14.29 -11.98
C GLY A 105 8.60 -13.42 -11.41
N TRP A 106 7.68 -12.99 -12.27
CA TRP A 106 6.53 -12.18 -11.86
C TRP A 106 5.57 -12.81 -10.83
N PRO A 107 5.38 -14.15 -10.78
CA PRO A 107 4.70 -14.79 -9.64
C PRO A 107 5.31 -14.44 -8.27
N GLY A 108 6.61 -14.20 -8.18
CA GLY A 108 7.30 -13.91 -6.93
C GLY A 108 6.78 -12.66 -6.22
N PRO A 109 6.88 -11.46 -6.84
CA PRO A 109 6.30 -10.22 -6.31
C PRO A 109 4.82 -10.32 -5.96
N VAL A 110 4.03 -11.02 -6.78
CA VAL A 110 2.60 -11.27 -6.56
C VAL A 110 2.39 -12.08 -5.27
N MET A 111 3.10 -13.20 -5.12
CA MET A 111 3.02 -14.04 -3.92
C MET A 111 3.47 -13.29 -2.67
N LEU A 112 4.54 -12.48 -2.76
CA LEU A 112 5.04 -11.69 -1.63
C LEU A 112 3.99 -10.67 -1.14
N ALA A 113 3.38 -9.92 -2.07
CA ALA A 113 2.32 -8.97 -1.75
C ALA A 113 1.08 -9.70 -1.19
N ALA A 114 0.65 -10.78 -1.84
CA ALA A 114 -0.51 -11.56 -1.43
C ALA A 114 -0.32 -12.19 -0.03
N LEU A 115 0.85 -12.76 0.26
CA LEU A 115 1.18 -13.32 1.58
C LEU A 115 1.15 -12.23 2.66
N SER A 116 1.67 -11.04 2.37
CA SER A 116 1.69 -9.92 3.31
C SER A 116 0.29 -9.41 3.62
N ALA A 117 -0.55 -9.20 2.60
CA ALA A 117 -1.95 -8.83 2.80
C ALA A 117 -2.72 -9.90 3.58
N SER A 118 -2.57 -11.18 3.21
CA SER A 118 -3.20 -12.31 3.90
C SER A 118 -2.73 -12.48 5.34
N ALA A 119 -1.46 -12.22 5.64
CA ALA A 119 -0.96 -12.18 7.00
C ALA A 119 -1.64 -11.07 7.82
N ALA A 120 -1.89 -9.90 7.22
CA ALA A 120 -2.63 -8.82 7.87
C ALA A 120 -4.07 -9.23 8.17
N PHE A 121 -4.78 -9.87 7.23
CA PHE A 121 -6.15 -10.36 7.46
C PHE A 121 -6.21 -11.52 8.46
N PHE A 122 -5.22 -12.41 8.48
CA PHE A 122 -5.06 -13.43 9.50
C PHE A 122 -4.98 -12.79 10.90
N LEU A 123 -4.06 -11.81 11.05
CA LEU A 123 -3.84 -11.11 12.31
C LEU A 123 -5.06 -10.31 12.73
N LEU A 124 -5.66 -9.56 11.80
CA LEU A 124 -6.87 -8.77 12.06
C LEU A 124 -8.00 -9.68 12.54
N THR A 125 -8.28 -10.78 11.83
CA THR A 125 -9.29 -11.76 12.26
C THR A 125 -8.99 -12.30 13.65
N ARG A 126 -7.75 -12.73 13.91
CA ARG A 126 -7.33 -13.29 15.20
C ARG A 126 -7.54 -12.29 16.34
N LEU A 127 -7.18 -11.03 16.13
CA LEU A 127 -7.27 -9.97 17.12
C LEU A 127 -8.73 -9.56 17.37
N LEU A 128 -9.53 -9.44 16.32
CA LEU A 128 -10.97 -9.16 16.44
C LEU A 128 -11.72 -10.30 17.14
N LEU A 129 -11.36 -11.56 16.88
CA LEU A 129 -11.91 -12.73 17.60
C LEU A 129 -11.52 -12.79 19.08
N LYS A 130 -10.63 -11.93 19.59
CA LYS A 130 -10.48 -11.78 21.05
C LYS A 130 -11.57 -10.92 21.67
N ARG A 131 -12.21 -10.06 20.88
CA ARG A 131 -13.07 -8.96 21.34
C ARG A 131 -14.52 -9.09 20.87
N LEU A 132 -14.79 -9.86 19.81
CA LEU A 132 -16.07 -9.89 19.13
C LEU A 132 -16.61 -11.31 18.87
N PRO A 133 -17.94 -11.48 18.67
CA PRO A 133 -18.53 -12.69 18.12
C PRO A 133 -18.17 -12.87 16.63
N ASN A 134 -18.40 -14.08 16.10
CA ASN A 134 -17.99 -14.45 14.74
C ASN A 134 -18.59 -13.54 13.65
N VAL A 135 -19.86 -13.14 13.77
CA VAL A 135 -20.56 -12.37 12.71
C VAL A 135 -19.96 -10.96 12.50
N PRO A 136 -19.81 -10.09 13.53
CA PRO A 136 -19.11 -8.82 13.35
C PRO A 136 -17.70 -8.97 12.82
N VAL A 137 -16.94 -10.00 13.24
CA VAL A 137 -15.61 -10.25 12.70
C VAL A 137 -15.66 -10.56 11.21
N VAL A 138 -16.56 -11.44 10.78
CA VAL A 138 -16.71 -11.80 9.37
C VAL A 138 -17.05 -10.57 8.53
N LEU A 139 -17.97 -9.72 9.01
CA LEU A 139 -18.35 -8.49 8.33
C LEU A 139 -17.20 -7.49 8.24
N MET A 140 -16.50 -7.24 9.35
CA MET A 140 -15.39 -6.27 9.41
C MET A 140 -14.18 -6.72 8.57
N VAL A 141 -13.83 -8.01 8.61
CA VAL A 141 -12.70 -8.54 7.83
C VAL A 141 -13.06 -8.62 6.34
N GLY A 142 -14.28 -9.06 6.01
CA GLY A 142 -14.77 -9.05 4.62
C GLY A 142 -14.80 -7.64 4.03
N ALA A 143 -15.24 -6.65 4.81
CA ALA A 143 -15.17 -5.24 4.46
C ALA A 143 -13.73 -4.76 4.26
N ALA A 144 -12.81 -5.13 5.16
CA ALA A 144 -11.40 -4.77 5.03
C ALA A 144 -10.77 -5.33 3.74
N ILE A 145 -11.06 -6.59 3.40
CA ILE A 145 -10.62 -7.22 2.15
C ILE A 145 -11.21 -6.48 0.94
N ALA A 146 -12.51 -6.18 0.96
CA ALA A 146 -13.16 -5.49 -0.15
C ALA A 146 -12.62 -4.08 -0.38
N MET A 147 -12.38 -3.30 0.69
CA MET A 147 -11.85 -1.94 0.62
C MET A 147 -10.40 -1.90 0.12
N THR A 148 -9.57 -2.86 0.54
CA THR A 148 -8.14 -2.92 0.15
C THR A 148 -7.91 -3.58 -1.20
N ALA A 149 -8.90 -4.28 -1.77
CA ALA A 149 -8.74 -5.05 -3.00
C ALA A 149 -8.26 -4.23 -4.20
N THR A 150 -8.67 -2.96 -4.31
CA THR A 150 -8.26 -2.07 -5.41
C THR A 150 -6.87 -1.46 -5.21
N HIS A 151 -6.32 -1.52 -3.99
CA HIS A 151 -5.03 -0.95 -3.61
C HIS A 151 -3.96 -1.98 -3.26
N THR A 152 -4.33 -3.27 -3.24
CA THR A 152 -3.37 -4.34 -3.00
C THR A 152 -2.57 -4.57 -4.29
N LEU A 153 -1.64 -3.66 -4.55
CA LEU A 153 -0.67 -3.73 -5.64
C LEU A 153 0.63 -4.36 -5.15
N ALA A 154 1.43 -4.93 -6.05
CA ALA A 154 2.79 -5.39 -5.75
C ALA A 154 3.71 -4.16 -5.54
N ARG A 155 3.52 -3.48 -4.41
CA ARG A 155 4.20 -2.25 -4.01
C ARG A 155 4.57 -2.31 -2.52
N PRO A 156 5.62 -1.56 -2.10
CA PRO A 156 6.10 -1.57 -0.72
C PRO A 156 5.05 -1.35 0.39
N HIS A 157 3.97 -0.60 0.11
CA HIS A 157 2.94 -0.31 1.13
C HIS A 157 2.18 -1.57 1.59
N VAL A 158 2.04 -2.59 0.75
CA VAL A 158 1.34 -3.84 1.14
C VAL A 158 2.16 -4.66 2.14
N LEU A 159 3.49 -4.59 2.08
CA LEU A 159 4.38 -5.34 2.99
C LEU A 159 4.26 -4.89 4.44
N VAL A 160 3.73 -3.69 4.68
CA VAL A 160 3.55 -3.15 6.04
C VAL A 160 2.16 -3.35 6.61
N PHE A 161 1.22 -3.96 5.88
CA PHE A 161 -0.14 -4.23 6.39
C PHE A 161 -0.14 -5.04 7.70
N PRO A 162 0.64 -6.15 7.84
CA PRO A 162 0.71 -6.88 9.11
C PRO A 162 1.26 -6.02 10.26
N LEU A 163 2.25 -5.18 9.98
CA LEU A 163 2.87 -4.29 10.96
C LEU A 163 1.88 -3.23 11.43
N MET A 164 1.10 -2.66 10.51
CA MET A 164 0.06 -1.69 10.84
C MET A 164 -1.01 -2.27 11.77
N VAL A 165 -1.49 -3.49 11.49
CA VAL A 165 -2.47 -4.20 12.32
C VAL A 165 -1.90 -4.48 13.72
N LEU A 166 -0.68 -5.02 13.80
CA LEU A 166 -0.02 -5.31 15.08
C LEU A 166 0.21 -4.03 15.88
N TRP A 167 0.79 -3.01 15.25
CA TRP A 167 1.10 -1.74 15.89
C TRP A 167 -0.16 -1.07 16.44
N ALA A 168 -1.21 -0.91 15.62
CA ALA A 168 -2.47 -0.34 16.07
C ALA A 168 -3.05 -1.10 17.27
N ASN A 169 -3.09 -2.44 17.21
CA ASN A 169 -3.58 -3.25 18.31
C ASN A 169 -2.74 -3.06 19.59
N THR A 170 -1.41 -2.97 19.48
CA THR A 170 -0.54 -2.79 20.65
C THR A 170 -0.75 -1.44 21.33
N LEU A 171 -0.98 -0.36 20.56
CA LEU A 171 -1.27 0.95 21.11
C LEU A 171 -2.65 0.98 21.79
N ILE A 172 -3.65 0.35 21.18
CA ILE A 172 -5.01 0.23 21.75
C ILE A 172 -4.98 -0.57 23.06
N GLU A 173 -4.33 -1.73 23.08
CA GLU A 173 -4.22 -2.56 24.29
C GLU A 173 -3.46 -1.84 25.41
N ALA A 174 -2.38 -1.14 25.08
CA ALA A 174 -1.62 -0.35 26.05
C ALA A 174 -2.45 0.79 26.64
N SER A 175 -3.19 1.50 25.78
CA SER A 175 -4.13 2.56 26.19
C SER A 175 -5.20 2.03 27.16
N GLU A 176 -5.85 0.91 26.81
CA GLU A 176 -6.86 0.26 27.66
C GLU A 176 -6.30 -0.18 29.02
N GLN A 177 -5.03 -0.59 29.05
CA GLN A 177 -4.32 -0.99 30.27
C GLN A 177 -3.69 0.19 31.02
N ARG A 178 -3.90 1.42 30.55
CA ARG A 178 -3.40 2.67 31.17
C ARG A 178 -1.89 2.64 31.40
N ARG A 179 -1.14 2.08 30.46
CA ARG A 179 0.33 1.96 30.51
C ARG A 179 0.92 2.12 29.13
N ALA A 180 2.21 2.43 29.03
CA ALA A 180 2.85 2.44 27.71
C ALA A 180 2.98 1.02 27.12
N PRO A 181 3.07 0.90 25.79
CA PRO A 181 3.37 -0.37 25.15
C PRO A 181 4.73 -0.91 25.60
N SER A 182 4.90 -2.23 25.48
CA SER A 182 6.20 -2.87 25.75
C SER A 182 7.26 -2.36 24.76
N LEU A 183 8.48 -2.12 25.24
CA LEU A 183 9.62 -1.77 24.38
C LEU A 183 9.99 -2.90 23.41
N TRP A 184 9.51 -4.13 23.64
CA TRP A 184 9.64 -5.25 22.71
C TRP A 184 8.96 -5.01 21.35
N TYR A 185 8.06 -4.01 21.25
CA TYR A 185 7.43 -3.63 19.99
C TYR A 185 8.22 -2.62 19.16
N LEU A 186 9.30 -2.03 19.70
CA LEU A 186 10.14 -1.09 18.94
C LEU A 186 10.74 -1.66 17.65
N PRO A 187 11.16 -2.95 17.58
CA PRO A 187 11.58 -3.55 16.32
C PRO A 187 10.52 -3.53 15.22
N LEU A 188 9.22 -3.45 15.55
CA LEU A 188 8.16 -3.34 14.55
C LEU A 188 8.20 -2.00 13.82
N VAL A 189 8.42 -0.89 14.53
CA VAL A 189 8.53 0.43 13.88
C VAL A 189 9.84 0.58 13.12
N THR A 190 10.93 -0.03 13.61
CA THR A 190 12.18 -0.13 12.86
C THR A 190 11.98 -0.90 11.56
N LEU A 191 11.36 -2.08 11.61
CA LEU A 191 11.08 -2.87 10.42
C LEU A 191 10.16 -2.11 9.45
N TRP A 192 9.13 -1.44 9.97
CA TRP A 192 8.24 -0.60 9.16
C TRP A 192 9.02 0.52 8.46
N ALA A 193 9.89 1.24 9.17
CA ALA A 193 10.68 2.34 8.62
C ALA A 193 11.65 1.91 7.51
N ASN A 194 12.05 0.64 7.48
CA ASN A 194 12.89 0.08 6.41
C ASN A 194 12.07 -0.46 5.23
N LEU A 195 10.79 -0.82 5.46
CA LEU A 195 9.89 -1.32 4.43
C LEU A 195 9.14 -0.22 3.69
N HIS A 196 8.66 0.82 4.38
CA HIS A 196 7.81 1.84 3.76
C HIS A 196 7.72 3.13 4.56
N GLY A 197 7.70 4.28 3.85
CA GLY A 197 7.60 5.62 4.45
C GLY A 197 6.33 5.92 5.26
N SER A 198 5.32 5.04 5.26
CA SER A 198 4.11 5.20 6.10
C SER A 198 4.34 4.94 7.58
N PHE A 199 5.53 4.52 8.02
CA PHE A 199 5.85 4.33 9.44
C PHE A 199 5.61 5.60 10.29
N THR A 200 5.68 6.78 9.66
CA THR A 200 5.36 8.07 10.27
C THR A 200 3.92 8.14 10.78
N LEU A 201 2.98 7.45 10.14
CA LEU A 201 1.63 7.26 10.65
C LEU A 201 1.64 6.44 11.95
N GLY A 202 2.45 5.38 12.01
CA GLY A 202 2.65 4.58 13.23
C GLY A 202 3.14 5.44 14.40
N LEU A 203 4.10 6.35 14.16
CA LEU A 203 4.54 7.32 15.15
C LEU A 203 3.43 8.30 15.54
N ALA A 204 2.67 8.83 14.58
CA ALA A 204 1.59 9.77 14.83
C ALA A 204 0.47 9.16 15.70
N LEU A 205 0.18 7.86 15.55
CA LEU A 205 -0.82 7.15 16.35
C LEU A 205 -0.46 7.05 17.84
N ILE A 206 0.83 7.16 18.23
CA ILE A 206 1.24 7.11 19.65
C ILE A 206 0.54 8.20 20.46
N GLY A 207 0.43 9.41 19.91
CA GLY A 207 -0.10 10.59 20.62
C GLY A 207 -1.54 10.40 21.12
N PRO A 208 -2.52 10.10 20.24
CA PRO A 208 -3.90 9.88 20.65
C PRO A 208 -4.07 8.76 21.69
N PHE A 209 -3.36 7.63 21.54
CA PHE A 209 -3.47 6.54 22.52
C PHE A 209 -2.78 6.83 23.84
N ALA A 210 -1.67 7.60 23.84
CA ALA A 210 -1.10 8.15 25.06
C ALA A 210 -2.10 9.07 25.77
N LEU A 211 -2.79 9.93 25.03
CA LEU A 211 -3.80 10.84 25.56
C LEU A 211 -5.00 10.08 26.15
N GLU A 212 -5.49 9.03 25.47
CA GLU A 212 -6.56 8.17 25.98
C GLU A 212 -6.13 7.45 27.28
N ALA A 213 -4.91 6.91 27.33
CA ALA A 213 -4.36 6.29 28.53
C ALA A 213 -4.28 7.27 29.71
N LEU A 214 -3.86 8.51 29.46
CA LEU A 214 -3.77 9.57 30.46
C LEU A 214 -5.14 10.06 30.95
N TRP A 215 -6.10 10.19 30.02
CA TRP A 215 -7.46 10.61 30.32
C TRP A 215 -8.16 9.63 31.24
N THR A 216 -7.94 8.33 31.01
CA THR A 216 -8.57 7.23 31.76
C THR A 216 -7.77 6.80 32.99
N ALA A 217 -6.54 7.28 33.18
CA ALA A 217 -5.72 6.98 34.34
C ALA A 217 -6.17 7.74 35.61
N ASP A 218 -6.04 7.05 36.74
CA ASP A 218 -6.25 7.61 38.07
C ASP A 218 -5.27 8.76 38.33
N LYS A 219 -5.71 9.80 39.06
CA LYS A 219 -4.93 11.03 39.26
C LYS A 219 -3.50 10.77 39.77
N SER A 220 -3.33 9.79 40.65
CA SER A 220 -2.03 9.40 41.22
C SER A 220 -1.09 8.73 40.20
N ALA A 221 -1.63 8.05 39.18
CA ALA A 221 -0.84 7.32 38.18
C ALA A 221 -0.52 8.14 36.93
N ARG A 222 -1.21 9.26 36.68
CA ARG A 222 -1.10 10.07 35.45
C ARG A 222 0.33 10.47 35.10
N VAL A 223 1.12 10.92 36.07
CA VAL A 223 2.52 11.32 35.84
C VAL A 223 3.35 10.13 35.39
N THR A 224 3.20 8.98 36.05
CA THR A 224 3.89 7.74 35.69
C THR A 224 3.51 7.28 34.28
N VAL A 225 2.22 7.28 33.95
CA VAL A 225 1.73 6.93 32.60
C VAL A 225 2.30 7.90 31.56
N ALA A 226 2.33 9.20 31.84
CA ALA A 226 2.87 10.20 30.93
C ALA A 226 4.36 9.94 30.65
N LEU A 227 5.16 9.73 31.69
CA LEU A 227 6.58 9.44 31.55
C LEU A 227 6.84 8.13 30.79
N GLN A 228 6.04 7.09 31.02
CA GLN A 228 6.14 5.84 30.28
C GLN A 228 5.86 6.03 28.79
N TRP A 229 4.80 6.77 28.43
CA TRP A 229 4.44 7.03 27.04
C TRP A 229 5.42 7.98 26.35
N LEU A 230 5.96 8.98 27.07
CA LEU A 230 7.03 9.85 26.56
C LEU A 230 8.30 9.05 26.30
N ARG A 231 8.69 8.16 27.22
CA ARG A 231 9.82 7.24 27.02
C ARG A 231 9.58 6.33 25.82
N PHE A 232 8.40 5.72 25.71
CA PHE A 232 8.06 4.86 24.59
C PHE A 232 8.10 5.64 23.26
N GLY A 233 7.47 6.83 23.20
CA GLY A 233 7.45 7.68 22.02
C GLY A 233 8.84 8.14 21.58
N GLY A 234 9.68 8.57 22.53
CA GLY A 234 11.07 8.95 22.26
C GLY A 234 11.90 7.78 21.74
N LEU A 235 11.74 6.59 22.32
CA LEU A 235 12.42 5.37 21.85
C LEU A 235 11.87 4.86 20.52
N ALA A 236 10.57 5.01 20.25
CA ALA A 236 9.95 4.68 18.97
C ALA A 236 10.45 5.60 17.85
N LEU A 237 10.61 6.90 18.14
CA LEU A 237 11.22 7.85 17.22
C LEU A 237 12.68 7.48 16.93
N ALA A 238 13.47 7.18 17.96
CA ALA A 238 14.85 6.73 17.78
C ALA A 238 14.93 5.41 16.98
N ALA A 239 14.03 4.45 17.26
CA ALA A 239 13.94 3.18 16.56
C ALA A 239 13.55 3.34 15.09
N ALA A 240 12.70 4.31 14.76
CA ALA A 240 12.31 4.63 13.40
C ALA A 240 13.45 5.27 12.58
N CYS A 241 14.44 5.86 13.25
CA CYS A 241 15.68 6.34 12.61
C CYS A 241 16.72 5.22 12.41
N ILE A 242 16.45 3.98 12.82
CA ILE A 242 17.35 2.84 12.54
C ILE A 242 17.08 2.37 11.10
N THR A 243 17.53 3.18 10.15
CA THR A 243 17.54 2.91 8.72
C THR A 243 18.93 3.29 8.17
N PRO A 244 19.30 2.82 6.96
CA PRO A 244 20.52 3.28 6.29
C PRO A 244 20.59 4.81 6.08
N TYR A 245 19.45 5.50 6.19
CA TYR A 245 19.31 6.94 5.95
C TYR A 245 19.09 7.75 7.23
N GLY A 246 18.97 7.11 8.39
CA GLY A 246 18.77 7.79 9.66
C GLY A 246 17.48 8.63 9.69
N PRO A 247 17.53 9.88 10.19
CA PRO A 247 16.36 10.76 10.26
C PRO A 247 15.84 11.22 8.89
N GLU A 248 16.63 11.07 7.83
CA GLU A 248 16.24 11.49 6.47
C GLU A 248 14.97 10.76 5.99
N SER A 249 14.77 9.51 6.44
CA SER A 249 13.55 8.73 6.18
C SER A 249 12.27 9.44 6.68
N ILE A 250 12.35 10.23 7.75
CA ILE A 250 11.23 11.04 8.26
C ILE A 250 11.09 12.32 7.45
N LEU A 251 12.20 12.96 7.09
CA LEU A 251 12.21 14.22 6.34
C LEU A 251 11.68 14.07 4.91
N VAL A 252 11.79 12.89 4.30
CA VAL A 252 11.13 12.58 3.02
C VAL A 252 9.62 12.77 3.11
N THR A 253 8.96 12.32 4.18
CA THR A 253 7.51 12.52 4.36
C THR A 253 7.15 14.00 4.32
N LEU A 254 7.95 14.87 4.95
CA LEU A 254 7.73 16.32 4.92
C LEU A 254 7.94 16.92 3.52
N ARG A 255 8.91 16.41 2.75
CA ARG A 255 9.13 16.84 1.35
C ARG A 255 7.97 16.45 0.44
N ILE A 256 7.45 15.23 0.59
CA ILE A 256 6.28 14.77 -0.17
C ILE A 256 5.07 15.67 0.13
N LEU A 257 4.79 15.95 1.41
CA LEU A 257 3.68 16.84 1.78
C LEU A 257 3.84 18.27 1.24
N LYS A 258 5.08 18.73 1.00
CA LYS A 258 5.37 20.03 0.39
C LYS A 258 5.17 20.08 -1.13
N LEU A 259 4.88 18.95 -1.81
CA LEU A 259 4.53 18.94 -3.24
C LEU A 259 3.19 19.65 -3.51
N GLY A 260 2.37 19.87 -2.48
CA GLY A 260 1.18 20.73 -2.56
C GLY A 260 0.17 20.24 -3.59
N SER A 261 -0.25 21.13 -4.50
CA SER A 261 -1.25 20.86 -5.53
C SER A 261 -0.83 19.83 -6.59
N ILE A 262 0.43 19.39 -6.60
CA ILE A 262 0.86 18.30 -7.49
C ILE A 262 0.42 16.94 -6.96
N LEU A 263 0.30 16.79 -5.64
CA LEU A 263 -0.21 15.55 -5.06
C LEU A 263 -1.60 15.24 -5.61
N SER A 264 -2.50 16.21 -5.75
CA SER A 264 -3.85 15.97 -6.28
C SER A 264 -3.89 15.54 -7.75
N LYS A 265 -2.76 15.60 -8.47
CA LYS A 265 -2.62 15.02 -9.82
C LYS A 265 -2.22 13.54 -9.80
N ILE A 266 -1.72 13.05 -8.66
CA ILE A 266 -1.39 11.64 -8.44
C ILE A 266 -2.66 10.95 -7.91
N GLY A 267 -3.11 9.90 -8.58
CA GLY A 267 -4.40 9.25 -8.30
C GLY A 267 -4.59 8.84 -6.83
N GLU A 268 -3.55 8.33 -6.16
CA GLU A 268 -3.63 7.89 -4.76
C GLU A 268 -3.91 9.04 -3.76
N TRP A 269 -3.64 10.28 -4.14
CA TRP A 269 -3.84 11.47 -3.31
C TRP A 269 -5.13 12.23 -3.65
N GLN A 270 -5.89 11.75 -4.63
CA GLN A 270 -7.20 12.32 -4.93
C GLN A 270 -8.22 11.98 -3.86
N ALA A 271 -9.29 12.78 -3.80
CA ALA A 271 -10.43 12.52 -2.94
C ALA A 271 -11.13 11.23 -3.38
N LEU A 272 -11.75 10.55 -2.42
CA LEU A 272 -12.55 9.37 -2.71
C LEU A 272 -13.75 9.76 -3.57
N ASP A 273 -13.94 9.05 -4.69
CA ASP A 273 -15.08 9.27 -5.57
C ASP A 273 -16.34 8.58 -5.03
N PHE A 274 -17.43 9.35 -4.99
CA PHE A 274 -18.76 8.92 -4.55
C PHE A 274 -19.76 8.82 -5.72
N GLY A 275 -19.32 9.06 -6.96
CA GLY A 275 -20.13 8.89 -8.17
C GLY A 275 -20.58 7.44 -8.38
N GLU A 276 -19.79 6.48 -7.89
CA GLU A 276 -20.13 5.05 -7.90
C GLU A 276 -20.14 4.45 -6.49
N ALA A 277 -20.97 3.42 -6.31
CA ALA A 277 -21.01 2.68 -5.06
C ALA A 277 -19.72 1.89 -4.86
N ASN A 278 -18.92 2.27 -3.86
CA ASN A 278 -17.67 1.59 -3.51
C ASN A 278 -17.74 0.97 -2.09
N PRO A 279 -16.87 0.00 -1.75
CA PRO A 279 -16.90 -0.67 -0.44
C PRO A 279 -16.76 0.29 0.75
N VAL A 280 -16.00 1.38 0.60
CA VAL A 280 -15.81 2.38 1.66
C VAL A 280 -17.13 3.11 1.94
N SER A 281 -17.84 3.58 0.91
CA SER A 281 -19.15 4.22 1.02
C SER A 281 -20.17 3.33 1.72
N VAL A 282 -20.22 2.03 1.35
CA VAL A 282 -21.11 1.05 2.00
C VAL A 282 -20.77 0.89 3.48
N CYS A 283 -19.48 0.80 3.82
CA CYS A 283 -19.04 0.68 5.22
C CYS A 283 -19.31 1.93 6.05
N LEU A 284 -19.13 3.12 5.47
CA LEU A 284 -19.42 4.39 6.13
C LEU A 284 -20.91 4.55 6.41
N ILE A 285 -21.76 4.31 5.39
CA ILE A 285 -23.21 4.42 5.53
C ILE A 285 -23.73 3.36 6.50
N GLY A 286 -23.35 2.09 6.32
CA GLY A 286 -23.78 0.99 7.19
C GLY A 286 -23.28 1.14 8.62
N GLY A 287 -22.03 1.56 8.81
CA GLY A 287 -21.45 1.82 10.12
C GLY A 287 -22.12 2.99 10.84
N ALA A 288 -22.40 4.08 10.13
CA ALA A 288 -23.13 5.23 10.69
C ALA A 288 -24.57 4.85 11.04
N ALA A 289 -25.29 4.16 10.15
CA ALA A 289 -26.65 3.69 10.40
C ALA A 289 -26.70 2.77 11.62
N TYR A 290 -25.77 1.82 11.74
CA TYR A 290 -25.67 0.96 12.91
C TYR A 290 -25.36 1.75 14.18
N ALA A 291 -24.40 2.69 14.15
CA ALA A 291 -24.07 3.50 15.33
C ALA A 291 -25.26 4.34 15.81
N LEU A 292 -26.01 4.94 14.89
CA LEU A 292 -27.21 5.74 15.20
C LEU A 292 -28.36 4.86 15.72
N TYR A 293 -28.56 3.67 15.14
CA TYR A 293 -29.64 2.76 15.53
C TYR A 293 -29.36 2.04 16.85
N SER A 294 -28.14 1.54 17.04
CA SER A 294 -27.78 0.69 18.17
C SER A 294 -27.45 1.45 19.45
N GLY A 295 -27.23 2.76 19.37
CA GLY A 295 -26.76 3.57 20.50
C GLY A 295 -25.32 3.26 20.93
N LEU A 296 -24.50 2.66 20.05
CA LEU A 296 -23.09 2.37 20.30
C LEU A 296 -22.33 3.67 20.67
N LYS A 297 -21.67 3.67 21.83
CA LYS A 297 -20.83 4.79 22.28
C LYS A 297 -19.36 4.43 22.18
N LEU A 298 -18.59 5.29 21.51
CA LEU A 298 -17.13 5.21 21.47
C LEU A 298 -16.51 6.15 22.52
N PRO A 299 -15.38 5.80 23.13
CA PRO A 299 -14.58 6.75 23.91
C PRO A 299 -14.24 7.98 23.07
N PRO A 300 -14.27 9.22 23.64
CA PRO A 300 -14.09 10.45 22.86
C PRO A 300 -12.82 10.48 22.03
N ILE A 301 -11.70 9.98 22.57
CA ILE A 301 -10.43 9.93 21.86
C ILE A 301 -10.47 8.93 20.69
N ARG A 302 -11.10 7.76 20.86
CA ARG A 302 -11.27 6.80 19.75
C ARG A 302 -12.19 7.34 18.67
N LEU A 303 -13.25 8.04 19.06
CA LEU A 303 -14.13 8.71 18.12
C LEU A 303 -13.35 9.76 17.32
N ALA A 304 -12.53 10.57 17.98
CA ALA A 304 -11.69 11.56 17.30
C ALA A 304 -10.69 10.90 16.32
N VAL A 305 -10.02 9.82 16.72
CA VAL A 305 -9.11 9.06 15.84
C VAL A 305 -9.87 8.44 14.67
N LEU A 306 -11.04 7.83 14.91
CA LEU A 306 -11.86 7.24 13.86
C LEU A 306 -12.30 8.31 12.86
N LEU A 307 -12.79 9.47 13.33
CA LEU A 307 -13.19 10.59 12.48
C LEU A 307 -12.00 11.16 11.70
N ALA A 308 -10.81 11.24 12.30
CA ALA A 308 -9.60 11.67 11.61
C ALA A 308 -9.20 10.68 10.50
N VAL A 309 -9.26 9.37 10.76
CA VAL A 309 -8.97 8.34 9.73
C VAL A 309 -10.03 8.35 8.63
N ILE A 310 -11.32 8.53 8.97
CA ILE A 310 -12.39 8.71 7.98
C ILE A 310 -12.09 9.94 7.13
N TRP A 311 -11.85 11.11 7.73
CA TRP A 311 -11.55 12.33 6.99
C TRP A 311 -10.35 12.14 6.06
N GLN A 312 -9.25 11.54 6.53
CA GLN A 312 -8.08 11.26 5.68
C GLN A 312 -8.41 10.34 4.52
N THR A 313 -9.28 9.34 4.72
CA THR A 313 -9.76 8.42 3.67
C THR A 313 -10.61 9.13 2.64
N LEU A 314 -11.46 10.06 3.08
CA LEU A 314 -12.29 10.87 2.18
C LEU A 314 -11.45 11.86 1.38
N ALA A 315 -10.46 12.49 2.02
CA ALA A 315 -9.57 13.45 1.40
C ALA A 315 -8.58 12.80 0.44
N HIS A 316 -8.13 11.57 0.75
CA HIS A 316 -7.06 10.89 0.05
C HIS A 316 -7.29 9.38 0.02
N VAL A 317 -7.51 8.85 -1.18
CA VAL A 317 -7.79 7.45 -1.46
C VAL A 317 -6.73 6.51 -0.86
N ARG A 318 -5.44 6.89 -0.83
CA ARG A 318 -4.36 6.11 -0.17
C ARG A 318 -4.58 5.75 1.31
N TYR A 319 -5.47 6.45 2.04
CA TYR A 319 -5.76 6.13 3.45
C TYR A 319 -6.84 5.06 3.62
N VAL A 320 -7.45 4.57 2.54
CA VAL A 320 -8.42 3.46 2.58
C VAL A 320 -7.83 2.24 3.29
N ASP A 321 -6.55 1.91 3.06
CA ASP A 321 -5.90 0.76 3.71
C ASP A 321 -5.79 0.95 5.23
N VAL A 322 -5.51 2.18 5.67
CA VAL A 322 -5.46 2.55 7.09
C VAL A 322 -6.84 2.40 7.71
N PHE A 323 -7.88 2.93 7.05
CA PHE A 323 -9.24 2.80 7.52
C PHE A 323 -9.67 1.33 7.62
N ALA A 324 -9.43 0.54 6.57
CA ALA A 324 -9.78 -0.87 6.50
C ALA A 324 -9.12 -1.71 7.60
N LEU A 325 -7.86 -1.44 7.94
CA LEU A 325 -7.08 -2.27 8.85
C LEU A 325 -7.04 -1.75 10.30
N VAL A 326 -7.23 -0.45 10.51
CA VAL A 326 -7.16 0.18 11.85
C VAL A 326 -8.55 0.42 12.44
N ALA A 327 -9.53 0.90 11.66
CA ALA A 327 -10.84 1.24 12.19
C ALA A 327 -11.58 0.07 12.87
N PRO A 328 -11.52 -1.18 12.37
CA PRO A 328 -12.13 -2.32 13.07
C PRO A 328 -11.56 -2.50 14.48
N LEU A 329 -10.26 -2.29 14.67
CA LEU A 329 -9.60 -2.43 15.98
C LEU A 329 -10.05 -1.34 16.97
N LEU A 330 -10.27 -0.11 16.50
CA LEU A 330 -10.77 1.00 17.34
C LEU A 330 -12.16 0.68 17.92
N VAL A 331 -13.02 0.10 17.09
CA VAL A 331 -14.43 -0.16 17.41
C VAL A 331 -14.63 -1.50 18.12
N ALA A 332 -13.72 -2.47 17.95
CA ALA A 332 -13.89 -3.84 18.45
C ALA A 332 -14.13 -3.95 19.96
N GLY A 333 -13.41 -3.18 20.78
CA GLY A 333 -13.59 -3.18 22.24
C GLY A 333 -14.98 -2.69 22.66
N PRO A 334 -15.35 -1.43 22.33
CA PRO A 334 -16.67 -0.88 22.61
C PRO A 334 -17.83 -1.71 22.05
N LEU A 335 -17.69 -2.19 20.81
CA LEU A 335 -18.71 -3.04 20.18
C LEU A 335 -18.84 -4.38 20.89
N GLY A 336 -17.74 -5.00 21.31
CA GLY A 336 -17.77 -6.24 22.09
C GLY A 336 -18.51 -6.08 23.41
N GLN A 337 -18.32 -4.95 24.10
CA GLN A 337 -19.05 -4.62 25.32
C GLN A 337 -20.54 -4.38 25.06
N HIS A 338 -20.87 -3.62 24.01
CA HIS A 338 -22.24 -3.36 23.58
C HIS A 338 -23.02 -4.63 23.23
N LEU A 339 -22.35 -5.61 22.63
CA LEU A 339 -22.91 -6.92 22.28
C LEU A 339 -22.89 -7.93 23.44
N SER A 340 -22.49 -7.54 24.65
CA SER A 340 -22.32 -8.43 25.82
C SER A 340 -21.44 -9.66 25.52
N TRP A 341 -20.44 -9.50 24.65
CA TRP A 341 -19.57 -10.59 24.22
C TRP A 341 -18.71 -11.18 25.35
N PRO A 342 -18.05 -10.40 26.23
CA PRO A 342 -17.22 -10.96 27.30
C PRO A 342 -17.97 -11.93 28.23
N GLN A 343 -19.27 -11.67 28.46
CA GLN A 343 -20.12 -12.52 29.28
C GLN A 343 -20.51 -13.81 28.53
N SER A 344 -20.89 -13.71 27.26
CA SER A 344 -21.31 -14.85 26.44
C SER A 344 -20.16 -15.77 26.00
N GLN A 345 -18.91 -15.29 26.01
CA GLN A 345 -17.74 -16.08 25.65
C GLN A 345 -17.49 -17.26 26.62
N HIS A 346 -17.81 -17.10 27.91
CA HIS A 346 -17.63 -18.16 28.92
C HIS A 346 -18.50 -19.40 28.65
N SER A 347 -19.58 -19.24 27.89
CA SER A 347 -20.50 -20.32 27.50
C SER A 347 -20.10 -21.04 26.20
N ARG A 348 -18.94 -20.70 25.59
CA ARG A 348 -18.45 -21.33 24.36
C ARG A 348 -17.08 -21.98 24.56
N LYS A 349 -16.95 -23.24 24.13
CA LYS A 349 -15.66 -23.94 24.09
C LYS A 349 -15.10 -23.87 22.68
N VAL A 350 -14.05 -23.09 22.49
CA VAL A 350 -13.32 -23.03 21.23
C VAL A 350 -12.59 -24.35 21.04
N VAL A 351 -12.92 -25.08 19.97
CA VAL A 351 -12.26 -26.35 19.66
C VAL A 351 -11.12 -26.08 18.69
N GLN A 352 -9.91 -26.49 19.06
CA GLN A 352 -8.76 -26.34 18.17
C GLN A 352 -8.79 -27.39 17.06
N PRO A 353 -8.36 -27.02 15.84
CA PRO A 353 -8.28 -27.97 14.74
C PRO A 353 -7.29 -29.08 15.05
N ALA A 354 -7.60 -30.31 14.60
CA ALA A 354 -6.63 -31.38 14.62
C ALA A 354 -5.39 -30.98 13.80
N ARG A 355 -4.19 -31.29 14.30
CA ARG A 355 -2.92 -30.96 13.62
C ARG A 355 -2.89 -31.48 12.18
N THR A 356 -3.45 -32.67 11.95
CA THR A 356 -3.57 -33.28 10.62
C THR A 356 -4.44 -32.45 9.67
N ALA A 357 -5.59 -31.96 10.14
CA ALA A 357 -6.47 -31.11 9.34
C ALA A 357 -5.80 -29.78 8.98
N PHE A 358 -5.07 -29.17 9.93
CA PHE A 358 -4.34 -27.93 9.67
C PHE A 358 -3.23 -28.15 8.63
N VAL A 359 -2.43 -29.22 8.77
CA VAL A 359 -1.39 -29.59 7.80
C VAL A 359 -2.00 -29.86 6.43
N ALA A 360 -3.12 -30.59 6.35
CA ALA A 360 -3.82 -30.86 5.09
C ALA A 360 -4.31 -29.57 4.42
N ALA A 361 -4.84 -28.61 5.19
CA ALA A 361 -5.27 -27.31 4.66
C ALA A 361 -4.10 -26.49 4.09
N ILE A 362 -2.96 -26.47 4.78
CA ILE A 362 -1.74 -25.81 4.28
C ILE A 362 -1.21 -26.52 3.03
N ALA A 363 -1.19 -27.86 3.02
CA ALA A 363 -0.77 -28.63 1.84
C ALA A 363 -1.68 -28.34 0.64
N ALA A 364 -3.00 -28.29 0.83
CA ALA A 364 -3.95 -27.93 -0.22
C ALA A 364 -3.72 -26.50 -0.75
N LEU A 365 -3.42 -25.54 0.14
CA LEU A 365 -3.08 -24.16 -0.24
C LEU A 365 -1.81 -24.11 -1.10
N VAL A 366 -0.77 -24.88 -0.74
CA VAL A 366 0.48 -24.96 -1.51
C VAL A 366 0.24 -25.58 -2.89
N VAL A 367 -0.52 -26.68 -2.97
CA VAL A 367 -0.87 -27.29 -4.25
C VAL A 367 -1.67 -26.33 -5.12
N ALA A 368 -2.70 -25.68 -4.57
CA ALA A 368 -3.49 -24.68 -5.30
C ALA A 368 -2.64 -23.52 -5.83
N THR A 369 -1.68 -23.05 -5.01
CA THR A 369 -0.69 -22.04 -5.43
C THR A 369 0.11 -22.52 -6.64
N GLY A 370 0.67 -23.74 -6.56
CA GLY A 370 1.46 -24.32 -7.64
C GLY A 370 0.68 -24.47 -8.94
N VAL A 371 -0.60 -24.88 -8.86
CA VAL A 371 -1.48 -24.95 -10.03
C VAL A 371 -1.71 -23.56 -10.62
N ILE A 372 -2.12 -22.58 -9.81
CA ILE A 372 -2.41 -21.22 -10.28
C ILE A 372 -1.18 -20.61 -10.97
N VAL A 373 -0.01 -20.72 -10.32
CA VAL A 373 1.26 -20.20 -10.86
C VAL A 373 1.66 -20.87 -12.17
N ALA A 374 1.38 -22.17 -12.32
CA ALA A 374 1.72 -22.92 -13.52
C ALA A 374 0.75 -22.69 -14.69
N THR A 375 -0.51 -22.32 -14.42
CA THR A 375 -1.56 -22.26 -15.45
C THR A 375 -1.96 -20.84 -15.86
N MET A 376 -1.60 -19.81 -15.09
CA MET A 376 -2.01 -18.42 -15.36
C MET A 376 -0.86 -17.57 -15.87
N ASP A 377 -1.19 -16.57 -16.70
CA ASP A 377 -0.24 -15.53 -17.06
C ASP A 377 -0.10 -14.53 -15.91
N HIS A 378 1.14 -14.28 -15.54
CA HIS A 378 1.54 -13.38 -14.46
C HIS A 378 2.31 -12.17 -14.99
N THR A 379 2.28 -11.94 -16.30
CA THR A 379 2.97 -10.82 -16.92
C THR A 379 2.27 -9.49 -16.59
N PRO A 380 2.98 -8.43 -16.16
CA PRO A 380 2.36 -7.15 -15.91
C PRO A 380 1.69 -6.58 -17.19
N PRO A 381 0.48 -6.02 -17.06
CA PRO A 381 -0.31 -5.51 -18.20
C PRO A 381 0.14 -4.11 -18.65
N LEU A 382 -0.26 -3.71 -19.86
CA LEU A 382 -0.18 -2.34 -20.39
C LEU A 382 1.24 -1.75 -20.47
N VAL A 383 2.18 -2.55 -20.97
CA VAL A 383 3.60 -2.20 -21.04
C VAL A 383 4.01 -1.94 -22.49
N PRO A 384 4.74 -0.84 -22.81
CA PRO A 384 5.07 -0.47 -24.19
C PRO A 384 6.25 -1.30 -24.75
N ARG A 385 6.14 -2.63 -24.77
CA ARG A 385 7.26 -3.54 -25.12
C ARG A 385 7.81 -3.29 -26.51
N VAL A 386 6.93 -3.32 -27.51
CA VAL A 386 7.31 -3.15 -28.93
C VAL A 386 7.79 -1.72 -29.19
N ALA A 387 7.16 -0.72 -28.58
CA ALA A 387 7.61 0.66 -28.66
C ALA A 387 9.02 0.84 -28.05
N VAL A 388 9.32 0.16 -26.93
CA VAL A 388 10.66 0.20 -26.32
C VAL A 388 11.69 -0.57 -27.15
N GLU A 389 11.34 -1.70 -27.76
CA GLU A 389 12.20 -2.36 -28.74
C GLU A 389 12.53 -1.40 -29.89
N LYS A 390 11.52 -0.66 -30.38
CA LYS A 390 11.74 0.36 -31.42
C LYS A 390 12.69 1.47 -30.98
N ILE A 391 12.55 1.96 -29.75
CA ILE A 391 13.45 2.97 -29.16
C ILE A 391 14.90 2.45 -29.10
N LYS A 392 15.10 1.17 -28.75
CA LYS A 392 16.43 0.53 -28.74
C LYS A 392 17.02 0.41 -30.16
N GLU A 393 16.22 0.02 -31.16
CA GLU A 393 16.64 -0.02 -32.56
C GLU A 393 17.11 1.36 -33.06
N LEU A 394 16.37 2.41 -32.68
CA LEU A 394 16.67 3.80 -33.04
C LEU A 394 17.90 4.35 -32.31
N LYS A 395 18.42 3.64 -31.29
CA LYS A 395 19.51 4.11 -30.41
C LYS A 395 19.23 5.49 -29.83
N ALA A 396 17.97 5.72 -29.44
CA ALA A 396 17.54 6.98 -28.84
C ALA A 396 18.30 7.24 -27.54
N ASN A 397 18.75 8.48 -27.34
CA ASN A 397 19.49 8.87 -26.13
C ASN A 397 18.66 9.75 -25.19
N ARG A 398 17.76 10.56 -25.74
CA ARG A 398 16.98 11.57 -24.99
C ARG A 398 15.50 11.40 -25.27
N VAL A 399 14.90 10.47 -24.53
CA VAL A 399 13.49 10.08 -24.68
C VAL A 399 12.62 10.92 -23.75
N LEU A 400 11.73 11.74 -24.32
CA LEU A 400 10.62 12.33 -23.56
C LEU A 400 9.53 11.27 -23.37
N ASN A 401 9.52 10.65 -22.20
CA ASN A 401 8.56 9.60 -21.86
C ASN A 401 7.31 10.13 -21.16
N ASP A 402 6.20 9.43 -21.35
CA ASP A 402 5.04 9.53 -20.49
C ASP A 402 5.37 9.05 -19.08
N TYR A 403 4.73 9.66 -18.09
CA TYR A 403 4.95 9.37 -16.67
C TYR A 403 4.61 7.92 -16.35
N TYR A 404 3.62 7.33 -17.03
CA TYR A 404 3.21 5.94 -16.82
C TYR A 404 4.22 4.91 -17.32
N PHE A 405 5.09 5.24 -18.28
CA PHE A 405 6.04 4.28 -18.86
C PHE A 405 7.39 4.24 -18.17
N CYS A 406 7.62 5.16 -17.21
CA CYS A 406 8.93 5.37 -16.62
C CYS A 406 9.51 4.11 -15.97
N GLY A 407 8.73 3.38 -15.17
CA GLY A 407 9.20 2.19 -14.49
C GLY A 407 9.70 1.12 -15.46
N TYR A 408 8.97 0.89 -16.56
CA TYR A 408 9.40 -0.07 -17.58
C TYR A 408 10.65 0.40 -18.33
N LEU A 409 10.80 1.69 -18.63
CA LEU A 409 12.02 2.24 -19.22
C LEU A 409 13.24 1.98 -18.32
N ILE A 410 13.09 2.24 -17.02
CA ILE A 410 14.15 1.97 -16.02
C ILE A 410 14.50 0.48 -16.02
N PHE A 411 13.50 -0.40 -16.04
CA PHE A 411 13.70 -1.86 -16.14
C PHE A 411 14.38 -2.30 -17.43
N GLN A 412 14.22 -1.55 -18.51
CA GLN A 412 14.87 -1.79 -19.79
C GLN A 412 16.22 -1.07 -19.94
N GLY A 413 16.70 -0.37 -18.90
CA GLY A 413 17.97 0.34 -18.90
C GLY A 413 17.96 1.62 -19.75
N ILE A 414 16.79 2.19 -20.01
CA ILE A 414 16.63 3.44 -20.78
C ILE A 414 16.45 4.61 -19.80
N PRO A 415 17.33 5.62 -19.82
CA PRO A 415 17.21 6.78 -18.94
C PRO A 415 15.90 7.55 -19.17
N THR A 416 15.24 7.96 -18.09
CA THR A 416 13.95 8.64 -18.13
C THR A 416 14.09 10.17 -18.16
N PHE A 417 13.13 10.84 -18.81
CA PHE A 417 12.93 12.28 -18.71
C PHE A 417 12.21 12.64 -17.41
N VAL A 418 11.21 11.84 -17.05
CA VAL A 418 10.45 11.95 -15.80
C VAL A 418 10.05 10.56 -15.31
N ASP A 419 9.93 10.38 -14.00
CA ASP A 419 9.44 9.14 -13.41
C ASP A 419 8.64 9.39 -12.12
N SER A 420 8.15 8.30 -11.52
CA SER A 420 7.21 8.33 -10.40
C SER A 420 7.79 8.71 -9.04
N ARG A 421 9.11 8.94 -8.95
CA ARG A 421 9.77 9.49 -7.75
C ARG A 421 9.53 11.00 -7.70
N ALA A 422 8.28 11.42 -7.51
CA ALA A 422 7.84 12.82 -7.64
C ALA A 422 8.65 13.81 -6.78
N GLU A 423 9.10 13.38 -5.60
CA GLU A 423 9.94 14.16 -4.69
C GLU A 423 11.33 14.49 -5.24
N LEU A 424 11.85 13.69 -6.20
CA LEU A 424 13.12 13.95 -6.90
C LEU A 424 13.01 15.18 -7.80
N TYR A 425 11.92 15.28 -8.56
CA TYR A 425 11.73 16.32 -9.59
C TYR A 425 11.25 17.65 -8.99
N GLY A 426 10.48 17.57 -7.90
CA GLY A 426 9.93 18.73 -7.23
C GLY A 426 8.79 19.43 -8.00
N PRO A 427 8.16 20.43 -7.38
CA PRO A 427 6.89 20.91 -7.85
C PRO A 427 6.99 21.72 -9.16
N ALA A 428 8.04 22.52 -9.33
CA ALA A 428 8.18 23.35 -10.53
C ALA A 428 8.35 22.50 -11.80
N PHE A 429 9.17 21.44 -11.73
CA PHE A 429 9.44 20.55 -12.86
C PHE A 429 8.17 19.77 -13.27
N LEU A 430 7.52 19.09 -12.31
CA LEU A 430 6.31 18.32 -12.58
C LEU A 430 5.16 19.18 -13.09
N ALA A 431 5.04 20.42 -12.59
CA ALA A 431 4.06 21.37 -13.12
C ALA A 431 4.36 21.75 -14.57
N ARG A 432 5.63 22.04 -14.92
CA ARG A 432 6.03 22.34 -16.29
C ARG A 432 5.79 21.16 -17.22
N TYR A 433 6.22 19.96 -16.83
CA TYR A 433 5.98 18.71 -17.58
C TYR A 433 4.49 18.49 -17.86
N SER A 434 3.64 18.61 -16.84
CA SER A 434 2.19 18.47 -16.96
C SER A 434 1.58 19.51 -17.91
N ARG A 435 2.00 20.78 -17.85
CA ARG A 435 1.55 21.83 -18.78
C ARG A 435 2.01 21.57 -20.22
N ALA A 436 3.24 21.10 -20.37
CA ALA A 436 3.84 20.80 -21.67
C ALA A 436 3.10 19.65 -22.37
N LEU A 437 2.87 18.51 -21.71
CA LEU A 437 2.15 17.38 -22.33
C LEU A 437 0.66 17.63 -22.56
N SER A 438 0.04 18.50 -21.76
CA SER A 438 -1.36 18.92 -21.97
C SER A 438 -1.52 20.03 -23.01
N LEU A 439 -0.41 20.50 -23.59
CA LEU A 439 -0.34 21.60 -24.56
C LEU A 439 -1.03 22.89 -24.08
N GLN A 440 -0.91 23.22 -22.79
CA GLN A 440 -1.41 24.49 -22.27
C GLN A 440 -0.64 25.69 -22.84
N ASP A 441 0.66 25.51 -23.09
CA ASP A 441 1.52 26.44 -23.81
C ASP A 441 2.36 25.65 -24.82
N ILE A 442 1.99 25.76 -26.09
CA ILE A 442 2.66 25.06 -27.20
C ILE A 442 4.12 25.55 -27.35
N ALA A 443 4.35 26.84 -27.15
CA ALA A 443 5.70 27.39 -27.26
C ALA A 443 6.60 26.84 -26.15
N ASP A 444 6.07 26.65 -24.93
CA ASP A 444 6.82 26.01 -23.85
C ASP A 444 7.13 24.53 -24.11
N PHE A 445 6.19 23.79 -24.71
CA PHE A 445 6.44 22.41 -25.12
C PHE A 445 7.58 22.33 -26.14
N VAL A 446 7.58 23.18 -27.18
CA VAL A 446 8.67 23.22 -28.16
C VAL A 446 10.00 23.63 -27.51
N ARG A 447 10.00 24.65 -26.64
CA ARG A 447 11.19 25.02 -25.87
C ARG A 447 11.73 23.88 -25.02
N LEU A 448 10.85 23.10 -24.39
CA LEU A 448 11.24 21.93 -23.59
C LEU A 448 11.92 20.86 -24.47
N LEU A 449 11.37 20.56 -25.65
CA LEU A 449 12.00 19.62 -26.59
C LEU A 449 13.42 20.07 -26.97
N ASP A 450 13.61 21.37 -27.21
CA ASP A 450 14.91 21.93 -27.58
C ASP A 450 15.89 22.03 -26.40
N GLU A 451 15.44 22.52 -25.25
CA GLU A 451 16.24 22.69 -24.02
C GLU A 451 16.83 21.37 -23.56
N TYR A 452 16.01 20.31 -23.52
CA TYR A 452 16.44 18.98 -23.12
C TYR A 452 16.99 18.15 -24.27
N LYS A 453 17.08 18.72 -25.48
CA LYS A 453 17.60 18.08 -26.69
C LYS A 453 16.92 16.74 -26.99
N ILE A 454 15.61 16.69 -26.82
CA ILE A 454 14.80 15.48 -27.01
C ILE A 454 14.93 15.01 -28.45
N ASP A 455 15.33 13.76 -28.64
CA ASP A 455 15.47 13.11 -29.95
C ASP A 455 14.30 12.17 -30.24
N THR A 456 13.63 11.67 -29.20
CA THR A 456 12.60 10.65 -29.29
C THR A 456 11.52 10.93 -28.24
N THR A 457 10.27 10.60 -28.54
CA THR A 457 9.18 10.62 -27.56
C THR A 457 8.60 9.22 -27.38
N LEU A 458 8.11 8.93 -26.19
CA LEU A 458 7.33 7.72 -25.89
C LEU A 458 6.08 8.15 -25.12
N LEU A 459 4.96 8.33 -25.81
CA LEU A 459 3.76 8.93 -25.24
C LEU A 459 2.57 7.99 -25.33
N LEU A 460 1.60 8.17 -24.43
CA LEU A 460 0.29 7.52 -24.57
C LEU A 460 -0.39 7.98 -25.87
N PRO A 461 -1.13 7.11 -26.59
CA PRO A 461 -1.85 7.49 -27.81
C PRO A 461 -2.86 8.62 -27.58
N SER A 462 -3.39 8.74 -26.35
CA SER A 462 -4.32 9.79 -25.93
C SER A 462 -3.66 11.13 -25.58
N ALA A 463 -2.33 11.20 -25.51
CA ALA A 463 -1.63 12.43 -25.14
C ALA A 463 -1.79 13.49 -26.24
N ARG A 464 -2.21 14.71 -25.85
CA ARG A 464 -2.41 15.83 -26.80
C ARG A 464 -1.17 16.16 -27.61
N ALA A 465 0.01 16.02 -26.99
CA ALA A 465 1.30 16.22 -27.64
C ALA A 465 1.54 15.31 -28.87
N VAL A 466 0.95 14.11 -28.92
CA VAL A 466 1.06 13.20 -30.08
C VAL A 466 0.54 13.90 -31.35
N GLY A 467 -0.65 14.50 -31.28
CA GLY A 467 -1.25 15.18 -32.42
C GLY A 467 -0.45 16.39 -32.89
N LEU A 468 0.23 17.10 -31.99
CA LEU A 468 1.13 18.19 -32.37
C LEU A 468 2.37 17.66 -33.09
N LEU A 469 3.03 16.64 -32.52
CA LEU A 469 4.25 16.04 -33.07
C LEU A 469 4.02 15.47 -34.47
N ASP A 470 2.86 14.86 -34.74
CA ASP A 470 2.51 14.36 -36.08
C ASP A 470 2.44 15.46 -37.16
N ARG A 471 2.26 16.72 -36.74
CA ARG A 471 2.12 17.89 -37.63
C ARG A 471 3.38 18.74 -37.68
N MET A 472 4.38 18.46 -36.85
CA MET A 472 5.64 19.19 -36.85
C MET A 472 6.55 18.66 -37.97
N PRO A 473 7.13 19.52 -38.83
CA PRO A 473 7.96 19.08 -39.96
C PRO A 473 9.25 18.38 -39.51
N ASP A 474 9.75 18.73 -38.32
CA ASP A 474 10.98 18.20 -37.72
C ASP A 474 10.78 16.84 -37.01
N TRP A 475 9.57 16.30 -36.98
CA TRP A 475 9.24 15.07 -36.27
C TRP A 475 8.55 14.06 -37.19
N GLU A 476 8.78 12.78 -36.91
CA GLU A 476 8.18 11.67 -37.64
C GLU A 476 7.71 10.60 -36.66
N ARG A 477 6.52 10.05 -36.91
CA ARG A 477 5.99 8.93 -36.14
C ARG A 477 6.67 7.64 -36.60
N ALA A 478 7.52 7.07 -35.74
CA ALA A 478 8.26 5.85 -36.01
C ALA A 478 7.50 4.57 -35.61
N TYR A 479 6.56 4.67 -34.67
CA TYR A 479 5.73 3.55 -34.21
C TYR A 479 4.43 4.05 -33.56
N ALA A 480 3.37 3.25 -33.65
CA ALA A 480 2.13 3.45 -32.89
C ALA A 480 1.35 2.13 -32.74
N ASP A 481 0.83 1.88 -31.54
CA ASP A 481 -0.16 0.85 -31.25
C ASP A 481 -1.23 1.40 -30.26
N GLU A 482 -2.04 0.51 -29.68
CA GLU A 482 -3.05 0.88 -28.68
C GLU A 482 -2.45 1.30 -27.32
N VAL A 483 -1.16 1.01 -27.08
CA VAL A 483 -0.49 1.26 -25.82
C VAL A 483 0.35 2.53 -25.87
N ALA A 484 1.14 2.75 -26.93
CA ALA A 484 2.13 3.82 -27.02
C ALA A 484 2.37 4.31 -28.46
N VAL A 485 2.83 5.56 -28.56
CA VAL A 485 3.29 6.20 -29.79
C VAL A 485 4.74 6.65 -29.61
N VAL A 486 5.56 6.37 -30.63
CA VAL A 486 6.97 6.80 -30.69
C VAL A 486 7.13 7.80 -31.83
N HIS A 487 7.64 8.98 -31.52
CA HIS A 487 8.13 9.93 -32.51
C HIS A 487 9.64 10.05 -32.43
N VAL A 488 10.26 10.33 -33.58
CA VAL A 488 11.70 10.59 -33.70
C VAL A 488 11.89 11.94 -34.36
N ARG A 489 12.83 12.72 -33.84
CA ARG A 489 13.22 13.99 -34.42
C ARG A 489 14.05 13.72 -35.68
N ARG A 490 13.63 14.29 -36.81
CA ARG A 490 14.39 14.24 -38.05
C ARG A 490 15.73 14.93 -37.83
N ALA A 491 16.80 14.36 -38.35
CA ALA A 491 18.08 15.06 -38.41
C ALA A 491 17.85 16.37 -39.18
N ARG A 492 18.11 17.53 -38.55
CA ARG A 492 18.12 18.79 -39.28
C ARG A 492 19.09 18.63 -40.43
N PRO A 493 18.71 18.98 -41.68
CA PRO A 493 19.69 19.08 -42.75
C PRO A 493 20.84 19.95 -42.23
N GLN A 494 22.06 19.41 -42.19
CA GLN A 494 23.23 20.28 -42.09
C GLN A 494 23.10 21.23 -43.28
N ASN A 495 22.92 22.52 -43.00
CA ASN A 495 22.84 23.53 -44.04
C ASN A 495 23.93 23.25 -45.06
N ALA A 496 23.52 23.02 -46.31
CA ALA A 496 24.43 23.04 -47.43
C ALA A 496 25.28 24.31 -47.29
N GLU A 497 26.60 24.16 -47.23
CA GLU A 497 27.50 25.28 -47.37
C GLU A 497 27.02 26.11 -48.56
N PRO A 498 26.85 27.44 -48.42
CA PRO A 498 26.50 28.27 -49.56
C PRO A 498 27.61 28.08 -50.60
N GLY A 499 27.28 27.33 -51.64
CA GLY A 499 28.17 27.05 -52.75
C GLY A 499 28.75 28.35 -53.23
N LYS A 500 30.08 28.39 -53.30
CA LYS A 500 30.84 29.43 -53.98
C LYS A 500 30.18 29.68 -55.34
N THR A 501 29.43 30.78 -55.44
CA THR A 501 29.01 31.34 -56.72
C THR A 501 30.27 31.85 -57.40
N GLY A 502 30.93 30.96 -58.14
CA GLY A 502 31.82 31.36 -59.21
C GLY A 502 30.97 32.00 -60.30
N ILE A 503 31.27 33.25 -60.62
CA ILE A 503 30.91 33.88 -61.89
C ILE A 503 32.21 34.51 -62.44
N PRO A 504 32.48 34.41 -63.76
CA PRO A 504 33.77 34.74 -64.39
C PRO A 504 34.21 36.20 -64.25
#